data_AF-A0A183KRE6-F1
#
_entry.id   AF-A0A183KRE6-F1
#
_cell.length_a   1.000
_cell.length_b   1.000
_cell.length_c   1.000
_cell.angle_alpha   90.00
_cell.angle_beta   90.00
_cell.angle_gamma   90.00
#
_symmetry.space_group_name_H-M   'P 1'
#
loop_
_entity.id
_entity.type
_entity.pdbx_description
1 polymer ?
#
loop_
_entity_poly.entity_id
_entity_poly.type
_entity_poly.pdbx_seq_one_letter_code
_entity_poly.pdbx_strand_id
1 'polypeptide(L)'
;MRRLVDIGANLTDKVFMGVYRGVLQHKNDYHNVLCRARKCGVEKIIITGGSLTDSAEAISLCESDKDLFCTVGCHPTRCLEFHEDPDNYLNKLENLILTTKKVVAVGECGLDYDREEFCPKDIQKEYFDIQLKLASDVKLPLFLHCRAAHDDFLQMIKNAKQSYFQGKPFRGVVHSFDGTDEMVKCFTDMGLYIGVNGCSLKNQSNLEVRCQNMYHTELHLHTIAVYLHFISDGDQ
;
A
#
# COMPACT_ATOMS: atom_id res chain seq x y z
N MET A 1 -14.00 4.40 22.78
CA MET A 1 -13.37 5.13 21.65
C MET A 1 -13.01 4.09 20.59
N ARG A 2 -13.26 4.32 19.30
CA ARG A 2 -12.96 3.34 18.24
C ARG A 2 -11.43 3.29 18.02
N ARG A 3 -10.87 2.09 17.86
CA ARG A 3 -9.45 1.86 17.58
C ARG A 3 -9.21 1.92 16.06
N LEU A 4 -8.19 2.64 15.61
CA LEU A 4 -7.95 2.90 14.18
C LEU A 4 -6.55 2.43 13.77
N VAL A 5 -6.43 1.94 12.54
CA VAL A 5 -5.16 1.69 11.85
C VAL A 5 -5.16 2.54 10.59
N ASP A 6 -4.12 3.34 10.39
CA ASP A 6 -3.89 4.04 9.12
C ASP A 6 -3.01 3.15 8.24
N ILE A 7 -3.56 2.58 7.18
CA ILE A 7 -2.87 1.53 6.41
C ILE A 7 -1.90 2.06 5.34
N GLY A 8 -1.57 3.35 5.33
CA GLY A 8 -0.61 3.92 4.36
C GLY A 8 -0.52 5.42 4.46
N ALA A 9 0.25 5.81 5.46
CA ALA A 9 0.70 7.16 5.66
C ALA A 9 2.06 7.35 5.00
N ASN A 10 2.23 8.43 4.25
CA ASN A 10 3.51 8.77 3.60
C ASN A 10 4.46 9.48 4.58
N LEU A 11 4.69 8.89 5.76
CA LEU A 11 5.43 9.54 6.85
C LEU A 11 6.93 9.75 6.58
N THR A 12 7.47 9.17 5.50
CA THR A 12 8.82 9.48 4.99
C THR A 12 8.88 10.86 4.32
N ASP A 13 7.74 11.46 3.97
CA ASP A 13 7.71 12.78 3.35
C ASP A 13 8.32 13.85 4.27
N LYS A 14 9.25 14.62 3.70
CA LYS A 14 10.00 15.65 4.41
C LYS A 14 9.13 16.82 4.85
N VAL A 15 7.89 16.95 4.38
CA VAL A 15 6.92 17.91 4.92
C VAL A 15 6.68 17.69 6.42
N PHE A 16 6.68 16.44 6.91
CA PHE A 16 6.54 16.15 8.34
C PHE A 16 7.79 16.53 9.16
N MET A 17 8.90 16.81 8.49
CA MET A 17 10.12 17.36 9.06
C MET A 17 10.23 18.88 8.83
N GLY A 18 9.19 19.49 8.26
CA GLY A 18 9.11 20.92 7.96
C GLY A 18 9.84 21.36 6.71
N VAL A 19 10.25 20.43 5.83
CA VAL A 19 10.94 20.74 4.58
C VAL A 19 9.97 20.64 3.41
N TYR A 20 9.76 21.76 2.72
CA TYR A 20 8.89 21.85 1.56
C TYR A 20 9.74 22.22 0.35
N ARG A 21 9.74 21.35 -0.68
CA ARG A 21 10.54 21.55 -1.90
C ARG A 21 12.02 21.87 -1.61
N GLY A 22 12.59 21.20 -0.60
CA GLY A 22 13.98 21.38 -0.17
C GLY A 22 14.25 22.57 0.77
N VAL A 23 13.23 23.38 1.09
CA VAL A 23 13.38 24.55 1.97
C VAL A 23 12.76 24.26 3.35
N LEU A 24 13.50 24.51 4.42
CA LEU A 24 13.00 24.42 5.79
C LEU A 24 12.01 25.57 6.07
N GLN A 25 10.73 25.23 6.24
CA GLN A 25 9.64 26.18 6.50
C GLN A 25 9.23 26.23 7.98
N HIS A 26 9.35 25.11 8.69
CA HIS A 26 9.07 25.05 10.11
C HIS A 26 9.96 24.01 10.81
N LYS A 27 9.97 24.07 12.14
CA LYS A 27 10.67 23.06 12.96
C LYS A 27 10.03 21.69 12.72
N ASN A 28 10.84 20.64 12.75
CA ASN A 28 10.36 19.27 12.71
C ASN A 28 9.31 19.04 13.81
N ASP A 29 8.08 18.73 13.40
CA ASP A 29 6.93 18.47 14.28
C ASP A 29 6.39 17.03 14.14
N TYR A 30 7.18 16.12 13.56
CA TYR A 30 6.83 14.71 13.33
C TYR A 30 6.24 14.04 14.58
N HIS A 31 6.89 14.19 15.74
CA HIS A 31 6.38 13.62 16.99
C HIS A 31 5.01 14.21 17.41
N ASN A 32 4.78 15.49 17.12
CA ASN A 32 3.49 16.14 17.38
C ASN A 32 2.41 15.59 16.44
N VAL A 33 2.74 15.29 15.18
CA VAL A 33 1.84 14.63 14.22
C VAL A 33 1.37 13.28 14.77
N LEU A 34 2.30 12.43 15.20
CA LEU A 34 1.98 11.12 15.79
C LEU A 34 1.15 11.25 17.07
N CYS A 35 1.50 12.19 17.96
CA CYS A 35 0.72 12.45 19.17
C CYS A 35 -0.72 12.87 18.85
N ARG A 36 -0.94 13.70 17.83
CA ARG A 36 -2.29 14.09 17.38
C ARG A 36 -3.05 12.87 16.83
N ALA A 37 -2.42 12.04 16.00
CA ALA A 37 -3.04 10.83 15.46
C ALA A 37 -3.52 9.89 16.59
N ARG A 38 -2.66 9.64 17.59
CA ARG A 38 -2.99 8.82 18.76
C ARG A 38 -4.13 9.39 19.59
N LYS A 39 -4.16 10.70 19.82
CA LYS A 39 -5.27 11.38 20.51
C LYS A 39 -6.61 11.21 19.78
N CYS A 40 -6.58 11.01 18.46
CA CYS A 40 -7.75 10.72 17.64
C CYS A 40 -8.10 9.22 17.56
N GLY A 41 -7.37 8.34 18.27
CA GLY A 41 -7.62 6.89 18.31
C GLY A 41 -6.84 6.07 17.28
N VAL A 42 -5.85 6.64 16.58
CA VAL A 42 -4.94 5.90 15.70
C VAL A 42 -3.93 5.15 16.55
N GLU A 43 -4.08 3.82 16.57
CA GLU A 43 -3.23 2.93 17.36
C GLU A 43 -2.04 2.41 16.57
N LYS A 44 -2.18 2.24 15.25
CA LYS A 44 -1.11 1.74 14.37
C LYS A 44 -1.10 2.50 13.06
N ILE A 45 0.08 2.66 12.48
CA ILE A 45 0.27 3.31 11.18
C ILE A 45 1.19 2.45 10.35
N ILE A 46 0.79 2.18 9.11
CA ILE A 46 1.61 1.54 8.10
C ILE A 46 2.18 2.67 7.22
N ILE A 47 3.50 2.75 7.13
CA ILE A 47 4.24 3.70 6.31
C ILE A 47 4.45 3.09 4.93
N THR A 48 4.04 3.81 3.90
CA THR A 48 4.14 3.32 2.53
C THR A 48 5.57 3.44 2.01
N GLY A 49 6.17 2.31 1.59
CA GLY A 49 7.40 2.27 0.81
C GLY A 49 7.07 2.11 -0.68
N GLY A 50 7.64 2.97 -1.54
CA GLY A 50 7.38 2.96 -2.98
C GLY A 50 8.61 2.73 -3.87
N SER A 51 9.78 2.52 -3.26
CA SER A 51 11.06 2.20 -3.90
C SER A 51 11.97 1.52 -2.88
N LEU A 52 13.14 1.01 -3.30
CA LEU A 52 14.15 0.49 -2.37
C LEU A 52 14.57 1.53 -1.33
N THR A 53 14.83 2.76 -1.75
CA THR A 53 15.25 3.85 -0.86
C THR A 53 14.12 4.22 0.09
N ASP A 54 12.90 4.44 -0.42
CA ASP A 54 11.76 4.80 0.42
C ASP A 54 11.42 3.70 1.43
N SER A 55 11.54 2.43 1.02
CA SER A 55 11.32 1.26 1.87
C SER A 55 12.34 1.17 3.01
N ALA A 56 13.62 1.42 2.72
CA ALA A 56 14.66 1.42 3.75
C ALA A 56 14.47 2.58 4.75
N GLU A 57 14.06 3.77 4.27
CA GLU A 57 13.71 4.91 5.13
C GLU A 57 12.49 4.60 6.00
N ALA A 58 11.44 3.99 5.43
CA ALA A 58 10.25 3.59 6.16
C ALA A 58 10.56 2.57 7.27
N ILE A 59 11.41 1.57 6.99
CA ILE A 59 11.89 0.61 8.00
C ILE A 59 12.60 1.34 9.14
N SER A 60 13.54 2.24 8.81
CA SER A 60 14.29 3.02 9.80
C SER A 60 13.35 3.83 10.72
N LEU A 61 12.32 4.46 10.15
CA LEU A 61 11.29 5.15 10.94
C LEU A 61 10.51 4.18 11.85
N CYS A 62 10.16 2.99 11.36
CA CYS A 62 9.41 2.00 12.13
C CYS A 62 10.17 1.43 13.33
N GLU A 63 11.50 1.40 13.28
CA GLU A 63 12.31 0.96 14.42
C GLU A 63 12.28 1.97 15.59
N SER A 64 11.93 3.24 15.32
CA SER A 64 11.82 4.28 16.36
C SER A 64 10.52 4.23 17.17
N ASP A 65 9.52 3.46 16.72
CA ASP A 65 8.19 3.45 17.33
C ASP A 65 7.49 2.09 17.16
N LYS A 66 7.08 1.49 18.28
CA LYS A 66 6.47 0.15 18.30
C LYS A 66 5.19 0.02 17.46
N ASP A 67 4.46 1.12 17.28
CA ASP A 67 3.14 1.15 16.65
C ASP A 67 3.21 1.50 15.15
N LEU A 68 4.41 1.75 14.64
CA LEU A 68 4.69 1.96 13.22
C LEU A 68 5.10 0.65 12.55
N PHE A 69 4.56 0.42 11.36
CA PHE A 69 4.85 -0.68 10.45
C PHE A 69 5.06 -0.09 9.05
N CYS A 70 5.53 -0.88 8.09
CA CYS A 70 5.72 -0.40 6.73
C CYS A 70 5.44 -1.44 5.66
N THR A 71 5.35 -0.97 4.43
CA THR A 71 5.34 -1.80 3.24
C THR A 71 6.71 -1.76 2.56
N VAL A 72 7.02 -2.79 1.78
CA VAL A 72 8.22 -2.81 0.93
C VAL A 72 7.82 -3.21 -0.48
N GLY A 73 8.19 -2.40 -1.45
CA GLY A 73 7.82 -2.60 -2.86
C GLY A 73 8.35 -1.49 -3.75
N CYS A 74 7.95 -1.54 -5.00
CA CYS A 74 8.28 -0.57 -6.03
C CYS A 74 7.00 -0.12 -6.73
N HIS A 75 6.71 1.17 -6.59
CA HIS A 75 5.53 1.84 -7.13
C HIS A 75 5.57 1.81 -8.67
N PRO A 76 4.42 1.76 -9.38
CA PRO A 76 4.39 1.77 -10.84
C PRO A 76 5.27 2.86 -11.47
N THR A 77 5.29 4.06 -10.90
CA THR A 77 6.09 5.19 -11.43
C THR A 77 7.60 5.07 -11.17
N ARG A 78 8.04 4.07 -10.41
CA ARG A 78 9.44 3.83 -10.02
C ARG A 78 10.01 2.54 -10.63
N CYS A 79 9.20 1.78 -11.38
CA CYS A 79 9.60 0.49 -11.92
C CYS A 79 10.83 0.53 -12.85
N LEU A 80 11.19 1.70 -13.41
CA LEU A 80 12.47 1.88 -14.14
C LEU A 80 13.71 1.65 -13.26
N GLU A 81 13.60 1.70 -11.94
CA GLU A 81 14.73 1.41 -11.04
C GLU A 81 15.19 -0.06 -11.11
N PHE A 82 14.35 -0.98 -11.62
CA PHE A 82 14.76 -2.36 -11.87
C PHE A 82 15.69 -2.49 -13.09
N HIS A 83 15.67 -1.53 -14.03
CA HIS A 83 16.17 -1.74 -15.39
C HIS A 83 17.68 -2.00 -15.48
N GLU A 84 18.47 -1.52 -14.52
CA GLU A 84 19.92 -1.77 -14.49
C GLU A 84 20.26 -3.22 -14.10
N ASP A 85 19.57 -3.77 -13.10
CA ASP A 85 19.85 -5.10 -12.54
C ASP A 85 18.59 -5.64 -11.84
N PRO A 86 17.62 -6.20 -12.60
CA PRO A 86 16.31 -6.57 -12.06
C PRO A 86 16.38 -7.60 -10.92
N ASP A 87 17.24 -8.61 -11.07
CA ASP A 87 17.40 -9.68 -10.08
C ASP A 87 17.96 -9.14 -8.77
N ASN A 88 18.96 -8.27 -8.83
CA ASN A 88 19.54 -7.65 -7.65
C ASN A 88 18.58 -6.67 -6.98
N TYR A 89 17.81 -5.89 -7.75
CA TYR A 89 16.79 -5.00 -7.19
C TYR A 89 15.72 -5.81 -6.44
N LEU A 90 15.24 -6.90 -7.04
CA LEU A 90 14.28 -7.81 -6.41
C LEU A 90 14.85 -8.45 -5.14
N ASN A 91 16.09 -8.95 -5.20
CA ASN A 91 16.78 -9.54 -4.04
C ASN A 91 16.94 -8.53 -2.90
N LYS A 92 17.18 -7.25 -3.21
CA LYS A 92 17.25 -6.19 -2.18
C LYS A 92 15.88 -5.95 -1.53
N LEU A 93 14.79 -5.94 -2.30
CA LEU A 93 13.43 -5.83 -1.75
C LEU A 93 13.12 -7.01 -0.83
N GLU A 94 13.40 -8.23 -1.29
CA GLU A 94 13.21 -9.45 -0.48
C GLU A 94 14.04 -9.40 0.81
N ASN A 95 15.31 -9.00 0.72
CA ASN A 95 16.17 -8.86 1.90
C ASN A 95 15.59 -7.84 2.90
N LEU A 96 15.11 -6.68 2.45
CA LEU A 96 14.45 -5.71 3.33
C LEU A 96 13.22 -6.32 4.03
N ILE A 97 12.39 -7.05 3.30
CA ILE A 97 11.21 -7.75 3.86
C ILE A 97 11.62 -8.73 4.96
N LEU A 98 12.67 -9.51 4.73
CA LEU A 98 13.09 -10.58 5.65
C LEU A 98 13.87 -10.07 6.87
N THR A 99 14.40 -8.84 6.84
CA THR A 99 15.24 -8.30 7.94
C THR A 99 14.48 -7.88 9.18
N THR A 100 13.18 -7.53 9.08
CA THR A 100 12.41 -7.02 10.23
C THR A 100 10.95 -7.44 10.18
N LYS A 101 10.33 -7.61 11.35
CA LYS A 101 8.89 -7.86 11.48
C LYS A 101 8.04 -6.60 11.31
N LYS A 102 8.68 -5.44 11.10
CA LYS A 102 8.00 -4.17 10.83
C LYS A 102 7.40 -4.10 9.43
N VAL A 103 7.90 -4.91 8.50
CA VAL A 103 7.34 -5.04 7.15
C VAL A 103 6.12 -5.95 7.19
N VAL A 104 4.95 -5.40 6.85
CA VAL A 104 3.66 -6.11 6.98
C VAL A 104 2.96 -6.37 5.65
N ALA A 105 3.44 -5.79 4.55
CA ALA A 105 2.89 -6.00 3.21
C ALA A 105 3.95 -5.77 2.12
N VAL A 106 3.77 -6.44 0.98
CA VAL A 106 4.49 -6.14 -0.26
C VAL A 106 3.73 -5.07 -1.03
N GLY A 107 4.41 -3.97 -1.34
CA GLY A 107 3.85 -2.80 -1.99
C GLY A 107 4.46 -1.52 -1.42
N GLU A 108 4.11 -0.34 -1.89
CA GLU A 108 3.09 -0.08 -2.91
C GLU A 108 3.53 -0.55 -4.29
N CYS A 109 2.72 -1.41 -4.92
CA CYS A 109 2.96 -1.93 -6.27
C CYS A 109 1.66 -2.06 -7.05
N GLY A 110 1.71 -2.01 -8.38
CA GLY A 110 0.51 -2.03 -9.19
C GLY A 110 0.68 -1.29 -10.50
N LEU A 111 -0.38 -0.64 -10.99
CA LEU A 111 -0.41 0.04 -12.29
C LEU A 111 -0.98 1.47 -12.16
N ASP A 112 -0.29 2.44 -12.77
CA ASP A 112 -0.71 3.83 -12.87
C ASP A 112 -0.54 4.35 -14.29
N TYR A 113 -1.64 4.32 -15.06
CA TYR A 113 -1.67 4.80 -16.45
C TYR A 113 -1.88 6.32 -16.56
N ASP A 114 -2.10 7.03 -15.45
CA ASP A 114 -2.11 8.51 -15.44
C ASP A 114 -0.69 9.08 -15.31
N ARG A 115 0.35 8.23 -15.20
CA ARG A 115 1.74 8.58 -14.90
C ARG A 115 2.76 7.89 -15.81
N GLU A 116 2.36 7.60 -17.05
CA GLU A 116 3.22 6.94 -18.04
C GLU A 116 4.50 7.73 -18.35
N GLU A 117 4.51 9.05 -18.13
CA GLU A 117 5.69 9.90 -18.28
C GLU A 117 6.82 9.54 -17.30
N PHE A 118 6.51 8.86 -16.19
CA PHE A 118 7.50 8.37 -15.22
C PHE A 118 7.91 6.93 -15.48
N CYS A 119 6.98 6.08 -15.97
CA CYS A 119 7.26 4.69 -16.28
C CYS A 119 6.27 4.15 -17.32
N PRO A 120 6.75 3.63 -18.47
CA PRO A 120 5.89 3.03 -19.51
C PRO A 120 5.05 1.84 -19.04
N LYS A 121 3.88 1.61 -19.65
CA LYS A 121 2.93 0.55 -19.23
C LYS A 121 3.50 -0.85 -19.23
N ASP A 122 4.28 -1.19 -20.25
CA ASP A 122 4.92 -2.50 -20.40
C ASP A 122 5.87 -2.77 -19.23
N ILE A 123 6.68 -1.78 -18.85
CA ILE A 123 7.57 -1.83 -17.70
C ILE A 123 6.79 -1.92 -16.38
N GLN A 124 5.71 -1.14 -16.23
CA GLN A 124 4.85 -1.25 -15.04
C GLN A 124 4.28 -2.66 -14.89
N LYS A 125 3.76 -3.25 -15.98
CA LYS A 125 3.18 -4.60 -15.97
C LYS A 125 4.21 -5.67 -15.67
N GLU A 126 5.40 -5.60 -16.27
CA GLU A 126 6.47 -6.55 -16.03
C GLU A 126 6.86 -6.59 -14.54
N TYR A 127 7.19 -5.43 -13.97
CA TYR A 127 7.67 -5.36 -12.60
C TYR A 127 6.55 -5.43 -11.55
N PHE A 128 5.29 -5.23 -11.94
CA PHE A 128 4.17 -5.59 -11.09
C PHE A 128 4.01 -7.11 -10.96
N ASP A 129 4.10 -7.87 -12.06
CA ASP A 129 3.99 -9.34 -12.01
C ASP A 129 5.08 -9.98 -11.14
N ILE A 130 6.32 -9.48 -11.27
CA ILE A 130 7.45 -9.94 -10.45
C ILE A 130 7.18 -9.69 -8.94
N GLN A 131 6.59 -8.55 -8.58
CA GLN A 131 6.26 -8.24 -7.20
C GLN A 131 5.07 -9.05 -6.67
N LEU A 132 4.11 -9.43 -7.52
CA LEU A 132 3.04 -10.37 -7.15
C LEU A 132 3.59 -11.75 -6.79
N LYS A 133 4.59 -12.22 -7.54
CA LYS A 133 5.32 -13.44 -7.22
C LYS A 133 6.09 -13.30 -5.90
N LEU A 134 6.81 -12.20 -5.70
CA LEU A 134 7.53 -11.92 -4.45
C LEU A 134 6.59 -12.02 -3.23
N ALA A 135 5.42 -11.38 -3.27
CA ALA A 135 4.44 -11.43 -2.19
C ALA A 135 3.97 -12.86 -1.86
N SER A 136 3.82 -13.70 -2.89
CA SER A 136 3.51 -15.12 -2.73
C SER A 136 4.65 -15.90 -2.06
N ASP A 137 5.90 -15.57 -2.39
CA ASP A 137 7.07 -16.26 -1.86
C ASP A 137 7.33 -15.89 -0.39
N VAL A 138 7.22 -14.60 -0.04
CA VAL A 138 7.34 -14.12 1.36
C VAL A 138 6.06 -14.31 2.20
N LYS A 139 4.95 -14.71 1.58
CA LYS A 139 3.63 -14.95 2.21
C LYS A 139 3.05 -13.73 2.93
N LEU A 140 3.40 -12.53 2.47
CA LEU A 140 2.84 -11.27 2.98
C LEU A 140 1.64 -10.82 2.14
N PRO A 141 0.69 -10.08 2.74
CA PRO A 141 -0.39 -9.46 1.98
C PRO A 141 0.15 -8.39 1.01
N LEU A 142 -0.64 -8.09 -0.02
CA LEU A 142 -0.34 -7.07 -1.01
C LEU A 142 -0.90 -5.70 -0.62
N PHE A 143 -0.16 -4.63 -0.92
CA PHE A 143 -0.59 -3.24 -0.82
C PHE A 143 -0.57 -2.63 -2.23
N LEU A 144 -1.75 -2.56 -2.87
CA LEU A 144 -1.89 -2.49 -4.32
C LEU A 144 -2.38 -1.13 -4.83
N HIS A 145 -1.68 -0.59 -5.82
CA HIS A 145 -2.02 0.63 -6.52
C HIS A 145 -2.75 0.33 -7.84
N CYS A 146 -3.86 1.02 -8.11
CA CYS A 146 -4.51 0.96 -9.41
C CYS A 146 -5.06 2.33 -9.79
N ARG A 147 -4.60 2.88 -10.92
CA ARG A 147 -5.07 4.14 -11.48
C ARG A 147 -5.17 4.06 -12.99
N ALA A 148 -6.35 4.34 -13.54
CA ALA A 148 -6.64 4.31 -14.97
C ALA A 148 -6.23 2.99 -15.71
N ALA A 149 -6.01 1.90 -14.96
CA ALA A 149 -5.41 0.65 -15.44
C ALA A 149 -6.24 -0.60 -15.07
N HIS A 150 -7.52 -0.41 -14.76
CA HIS A 150 -8.35 -1.41 -14.08
C HIS A 150 -8.43 -2.77 -14.78
N ASP A 151 -8.59 -2.81 -16.11
CA ASP A 151 -8.75 -4.06 -16.85
C ASP A 151 -7.48 -4.91 -16.82
N ASP A 152 -6.33 -4.29 -17.13
CA ASP A 152 -5.02 -4.94 -17.05
C ASP A 152 -4.71 -5.37 -15.61
N PHE A 153 -4.96 -4.49 -14.64
CA PHE A 153 -4.76 -4.77 -13.23
C PHE A 153 -5.59 -5.99 -12.77
N LEU A 154 -6.88 -6.01 -13.11
CA LEU A 154 -7.78 -7.12 -12.75
C LEU A 154 -7.31 -8.44 -13.39
N GLN A 155 -6.92 -8.40 -14.66
CA GLN A 155 -6.43 -9.59 -15.36
C GLN A 155 -5.14 -10.12 -14.73
N MET A 156 -4.19 -9.25 -14.41
CA MET A 156 -2.94 -9.63 -13.76
C MET A 156 -3.16 -10.19 -12.37
N ILE A 157 -4.05 -9.58 -11.57
CA ILE A 157 -4.42 -10.10 -10.25
C ILE A 157 -5.04 -11.51 -10.33
N LYS A 158 -5.96 -11.72 -11.29
CA LYS A 158 -6.55 -13.05 -11.52
C LYS A 158 -5.49 -14.08 -11.91
N ASN A 159 -4.59 -13.71 -12.82
CA ASN A 159 -3.50 -14.57 -13.26
C ASN A 159 -2.56 -14.89 -12.09
N ALA A 160 -2.15 -13.91 -11.29
CA ALA A 160 -1.29 -14.13 -10.14
C ALA A 160 -1.95 -15.03 -9.09
N LYS A 161 -3.23 -14.83 -8.78
CA LYS A 161 -3.98 -15.71 -7.87
C LYS A 161 -3.94 -17.17 -8.33
N GLN A 162 -4.07 -17.39 -9.64
CA GLN A 162 -4.01 -18.72 -10.24
C GLN A 162 -2.58 -19.27 -10.38
N SER A 163 -1.57 -18.45 -10.66
CA SER A 163 -0.22 -18.92 -10.97
C SER A 163 0.67 -19.01 -9.72
N TYR A 164 0.59 -18.02 -8.84
CA TYR A 164 1.53 -17.85 -7.73
C TYR A 164 0.92 -18.22 -6.38
N PHE A 165 -0.39 -18.05 -6.20
CA PHE A 165 -1.05 -18.22 -4.90
C PHE A 165 -1.84 -19.52 -4.74
N GLN A 166 -1.65 -20.53 -5.59
CA GLN A 166 -2.31 -21.83 -5.42
C GLN A 166 -1.95 -22.46 -4.07
N GLY A 167 -2.94 -22.70 -3.22
CA GLY A 167 -2.73 -23.25 -1.88
C GLY A 167 -2.01 -22.30 -0.91
N LYS A 168 -1.81 -21.02 -1.28
CA LYS A 168 -1.21 -20.00 -0.43
C LYS A 168 -2.24 -18.92 -0.08
N PRO A 169 -2.08 -18.19 1.05
CA PRO A 169 -2.95 -17.08 1.39
C PRO A 169 -2.86 -15.97 0.33
N PHE A 170 -3.98 -15.64 -0.31
CA PHE A 170 -4.10 -14.48 -1.20
C PHE A 170 -4.86 -13.38 -0.47
N ARG A 171 -4.12 -12.36 -0.01
CA ARG A 171 -4.66 -11.25 0.79
C ARG A 171 -4.01 -9.96 0.31
N GLY A 172 -4.75 -8.86 0.40
CA GLY A 172 -4.21 -7.56 0.10
C GLY A 172 -5.30 -6.50 0.04
N VAL A 173 -4.89 -5.26 -0.15
CA VAL A 173 -5.78 -4.11 -0.26
C VAL A 173 -5.48 -3.36 -1.55
N VAL A 174 -6.51 -3.08 -2.35
CA VAL A 174 -6.44 -2.11 -3.44
C VAL A 174 -6.64 -0.73 -2.83
N HIS A 175 -5.55 -0.01 -2.60
CA HIS A 175 -5.60 1.24 -1.84
C HIS A 175 -6.03 2.41 -2.74
N SER A 176 -6.59 3.45 -2.10
CA SER A 176 -7.05 4.68 -2.77
C SER A 176 -8.00 4.43 -3.96
N PHE A 177 -8.89 3.45 -3.85
CA PHE A 177 -9.73 3.00 -4.95
C PHE A 177 -10.66 4.10 -5.47
N ASP A 178 -10.77 4.20 -6.80
CA ASP A 178 -11.66 5.12 -7.52
C ASP A 178 -12.35 4.49 -8.76
N GLY A 179 -12.42 3.15 -8.79
CA GLY A 179 -13.12 2.39 -9.85
C GLY A 179 -14.62 2.19 -9.59
N THR A 180 -15.22 1.22 -10.29
CA THR A 180 -16.68 0.97 -10.26
C THR A 180 -17.10 -0.09 -9.23
N ASP A 181 -18.41 -0.20 -8.98
CA ASP A 181 -19.00 -1.21 -8.08
C ASP A 181 -18.72 -2.65 -8.53
N GLU A 182 -18.74 -2.90 -9.84
CA GLU A 182 -18.44 -4.21 -10.40
C GLU A 182 -17.01 -4.63 -10.07
N MET A 183 -16.08 -3.68 -10.06
CA MET A 183 -14.69 -3.92 -9.70
C MET A 183 -14.52 -4.19 -8.20
N VAL A 184 -15.21 -3.43 -7.34
CA VAL A 184 -15.26 -3.71 -5.89
C VAL A 184 -15.72 -5.14 -5.65
N LYS A 185 -16.80 -5.56 -6.31
CA LYS A 185 -17.30 -6.94 -6.23
C LYS A 185 -16.26 -7.94 -6.69
N CYS A 186 -15.64 -7.71 -7.86
CA CYS A 186 -14.58 -8.59 -8.37
C CYS A 186 -13.41 -8.76 -7.39
N PHE A 187 -12.92 -7.67 -6.79
CA PHE A 187 -11.80 -7.73 -5.85
C PHE A 187 -12.18 -8.41 -4.53
N THR A 188 -13.35 -8.10 -3.99
CA THR A 188 -13.84 -8.70 -2.74
C THR A 188 -14.16 -10.19 -2.90
N ASP A 189 -14.77 -10.60 -4.02
CA ASP A 189 -14.97 -12.03 -4.35
C ASP A 189 -13.62 -12.78 -4.49
N MET A 190 -12.54 -12.07 -4.80
CA MET A 190 -11.19 -12.64 -4.82
C MET A 190 -10.50 -12.68 -3.46
N GLY A 191 -11.07 -12.09 -2.41
CA GLY A 191 -10.49 -12.00 -1.06
C GLY A 191 -9.59 -10.77 -0.84
N LEU A 192 -9.68 -9.77 -1.70
CA LEU A 192 -9.00 -8.48 -1.54
C LEU A 192 -9.91 -7.47 -0.84
N TYR A 193 -9.29 -6.55 -0.13
CA TYR A 193 -9.95 -5.43 0.53
C TYR A 193 -9.85 -4.16 -0.33
N ILE A 194 -10.76 -3.21 -0.09
CA ILE A 194 -10.77 -1.92 -0.76
C ILE A 194 -10.37 -0.84 0.23
N GLY A 195 -9.24 -0.19 -0.07
CA GLY A 195 -8.69 0.92 0.69
C GLY A 195 -9.27 2.24 0.20
N VAL A 196 -9.65 3.09 1.13
CA VAL A 196 -10.51 4.23 0.85
C VAL A 196 -9.97 5.50 1.50
N ASN A 197 -9.87 6.61 0.77
CA ASN A 197 -9.36 7.86 1.33
C ASN A 197 -10.13 9.10 0.88
N GLY A 198 -9.59 10.27 1.19
CA GLY A 198 -10.14 11.54 0.72
C GLY A 198 -10.25 11.63 -0.82
N CYS A 199 -9.35 11.01 -1.58
CA CYS A 199 -9.44 10.94 -3.04
C CYS A 199 -10.61 10.05 -3.50
N SER A 200 -10.86 8.94 -2.81
CA SER A 200 -12.04 8.08 -3.02
C SER A 200 -13.37 8.76 -2.67
N LEU A 201 -13.37 10.00 -2.20
CA LEU A 201 -14.54 10.75 -1.76
C LEU A 201 -14.78 12.05 -2.53
N LYS A 202 -13.98 12.33 -3.56
CA LYS A 202 -14.01 13.64 -4.25
C LYS A 202 -15.25 13.86 -5.13
N ASN A 203 -15.75 12.80 -5.77
CA ASN A 203 -16.76 12.92 -6.82
C ASN A 203 -18.01 12.08 -6.48
N GLN A 204 -19.16 12.52 -6.97
CA GLN A 204 -20.46 11.87 -6.73
C GLN A 204 -20.47 10.38 -7.14
N SER A 205 -19.85 10.05 -8.27
CA SER A 205 -19.67 8.66 -8.72
C SER A 205 -18.92 7.80 -7.70
N ASN A 206 -17.88 8.35 -7.07
CA ASN A 206 -17.09 7.64 -6.06
C ASN A 206 -17.87 7.50 -4.75
N LEU A 207 -18.82 8.39 -4.46
CA LEU A 207 -19.70 8.28 -3.29
C LEU A 207 -20.79 7.22 -3.49
N GLU A 208 -21.31 7.10 -4.71
CA GLU A 208 -22.37 6.15 -5.07
C GLU A 208 -21.89 4.70 -4.95
N VAL A 209 -20.69 4.40 -5.46
CA VAL A 209 -20.01 3.10 -5.33
C VAL A 209 -19.89 2.66 -3.86
N ARG A 210 -19.81 3.63 -2.94
CA ARG A 210 -19.68 3.35 -1.51
C ARG A 210 -21.01 3.08 -0.83
N CYS A 211 -22.07 3.75 -1.24
CA CYS A 211 -23.37 3.67 -0.55
C CYS A 211 -24.04 2.30 -0.73
N GLN A 212 -23.75 1.58 -1.82
CA GLN A 212 -24.45 0.34 -2.16
C GLN A 212 -23.75 -0.93 -1.64
N ASN A 213 -22.41 -0.95 -1.62
CA ASN A 213 -21.65 -2.19 -1.39
C ASN A 213 -20.93 -2.29 -0.04
N MET A 214 -20.90 -1.23 0.78
CA MET A 214 -20.05 -1.15 1.97
C MET A 214 -20.72 -1.53 3.31
N TYR A 215 -21.96 -2.06 3.30
CA TYR A 215 -22.61 -2.53 4.54
C TYR A 215 -22.17 -3.93 4.99
N HIS A 216 -21.40 -4.67 4.18
CA HIS A 216 -21.01 -6.07 4.46
C HIS A 216 -19.50 -6.36 4.37
N THR A 217 -18.66 -5.41 3.99
CA THR A 217 -17.21 -5.60 3.78
C THR A 217 -16.40 -4.70 4.71
N GLU A 218 -15.38 -5.27 5.36
CA GLU A 218 -14.50 -4.54 6.28
C GLU A 218 -13.75 -3.44 5.53
N LEU A 219 -14.04 -2.19 5.89
CA LEU A 219 -13.48 -0.99 5.28
C LEU A 219 -12.09 -0.72 5.84
N HIS A 220 -11.11 -0.38 5.00
CA HIS A 220 -9.82 0.18 5.43
C HIS A 220 -9.68 1.61 4.91
N LEU A 221 -9.49 2.59 5.80
CA LEU A 221 -9.33 3.99 5.40
C LEU A 221 -7.88 4.48 5.46
N HIS A 222 -7.55 5.30 4.47
CA HIS A 222 -6.34 6.11 4.36
C HIS A 222 -6.71 7.57 4.62
N THR A 223 -6.03 8.21 5.57
CA THR A 223 -6.21 9.62 5.93
C THR A 223 -7.60 10.14 6.35
N ILE A 224 -8.58 9.27 6.70
CA ILE A 224 -9.62 9.46 7.76
C ILE A 224 -10.04 8.05 8.22
N ALA A 225 -9.45 7.54 9.31
CA ALA A 225 -10.01 6.61 10.30
C ALA A 225 -11.20 5.65 9.94
N VAL A 226 -10.97 4.31 9.91
CA VAL A 226 -11.71 3.20 10.62
C VAL A 226 -11.50 1.78 10.00
N TYR A 227 -11.00 0.84 10.85
CA TYR A 227 -10.98 -0.68 10.87
C TYR A 227 -10.20 -1.43 9.75
N LEU A 228 -9.68 -2.68 9.79
CA LEU A 228 -9.48 -3.78 10.78
C LEU A 228 -8.19 -4.63 10.48
N HIS A 229 -7.67 -5.32 11.51
CA HIS A 229 -6.66 -6.41 11.61
C HIS A 229 -5.54 -6.61 10.54
N PHE A 230 -4.35 -6.04 10.79
CA PHE A 230 -3.08 -6.42 10.14
C PHE A 230 -2.09 -7.18 11.04
N ILE A 231 -2.49 -7.52 12.27
CA ILE A 231 -1.61 -8.28 13.18
C ILE A 231 -2.30 -9.59 13.49
N SER A 232 -1.66 -10.68 13.04
CA SER A 232 -1.98 -12.02 13.50
C SER A 232 -1.99 -12.01 15.02
N ASP A 233 -3.13 -12.33 15.62
CA ASP A 233 -3.12 -13.02 16.90
C ASP A 233 -2.27 -14.28 16.65
N GLY A 234 -1.05 -14.25 17.19
CA GLY A 234 -0.35 -15.49 17.44
C GLY A 234 -1.20 -16.23 18.45
N ASP A 235 -1.48 -17.51 18.17
CA ASP A 235 -1.98 -18.45 19.16
C ASP A 235 -1.22 -18.27 20.47
N GLN A 236 -1.90 -17.73 21.48
CA GLN A 236 -1.80 -18.05 22.91
C GLN A 236 -2.94 -17.40 23.70
#